data_AF-A0A9X0HYD9-F1
#
_entry.id   AF-A0A9X0HYD9-F1
#
_cell.length_a   1.000
_cell.length_b   1.000
_cell.length_c   1.000
_cell.angle_alpha   90.00
_cell.angle_beta   90.00
_cell.angle_gamma   90.00
#
_symmetry.space_group_name_H-M   'P 1'
#
loop_
_entity.id
_entity.type
_entity.pdbx_description
1 polymer ?
#
loop_
_entity_poly.entity_id
_entity_poly.type
_entity_poly.pdbx_seq_one_letter_code
_entity_poly.pdbx_strand_id
1 'polypeptide(L)'
;MPLFRAAGALAVALTAPWLWVATAHAEGFAQLDRVPVVASPTCAGTVSAEAQVAPVQVGDRVEDGVRVAIHYDAAIYDGSCALTVSADWVNLDTGASGSRDITAVSTIDGHYGFIGYASTTFETGSGTVVVTLSSHPGAEMRITT
;
A
#
# COMPACT_ATOMS: atom_id res chain seq x y z
N MET A 1 -17.17 -57.92 7.29
CA MET A 1 -16.40 -56.71 7.69
C MET A 1 -15.61 -56.11 6.50
N PRO A 2 -16.26 -55.55 5.45
CA PRO A 2 -15.54 -54.69 4.48
C PRO A 2 -16.02 -53.21 4.50
N LEU A 3 -17.22 -52.94 5.01
CA LEU A 3 -17.87 -51.62 4.96
C LEU A 3 -17.14 -50.53 5.77
N PHE A 4 -16.56 -50.88 6.91
CA PHE A 4 -15.84 -49.92 7.76
C PHE A 4 -14.52 -49.43 7.13
N ARG A 5 -13.90 -50.20 6.23
CA ARG A 5 -12.66 -49.79 5.54
C ARG A 5 -12.93 -48.81 4.39
N ALA A 6 -14.07 -48.95 3.70
CA ALA A 6 -14.45 -48.06 2.61
C ALA A 6 -14.80 -46.64 3.11
N ALA A 7 -15.46 -46.55 4.27
CA ALA A 7 -15.83 -45.26 4.88
C ALA A 7 -14.61 -44.44 5.33
N GLY A 8 -13.58 -45.10 5.87
CA GLY A 8 -12.34 -44.43 6.28
C GLY A 8 -11.54 -43.87 5.10
N ALA A 9 -11.50 -44.58 3.98
CA ALA A 9 -10.81 -44.12 2.77
C ALA A 9 -11.52 -42.91 2.12
N LEU A 10 -12.86 -42.88 2.14
CA LEU A 10 -13.64 -41.75 1.63
C LEU A 10 -13.46 -40.48 2.48
N ALA A 11 -13.40 -40.64 3.81
CA ALA A 11 -13.20 -39.53 4.74
C ALA A 11 -11.81 -38.90 4.62
N VAL A 12 -10.76 -39.69 4.37
CA VAL A 12 -9.39 -39.19 4.14
C VAL A 12 -9.25 -38.51 2.78
N ALA A 13 -9.89 -39.05 1.73
CA ALA A 13 -9.88 -38.43 0.41
C ALA A 13 -10.61 -37.07 0.38
N LEU A 14 -11.61 -36.88 1.26
CA LEU A 14 -12.38 -35.65 1.40
C LEU A 14 -11.74 -34.62 2.34
N THR A 15 -10.63 -34.91 3.03
CA THR A 15 -9.91 -33.92 3.86
C THR A 15 -8.53 -33.58 3.30
N ALA A 16 -7.96 -34.43 2.46
CA ALA A 16 -6.68 -34.18 1.81
C ALA A 16 -6.61 -32.88 0.98
N PRO A 17 -7.67 -32.43 0.26
CA PRO A 17 -7.60 -31.18 -0.52
C PRO A 17 -7.49 -29.91 0.33
N TRP A 18 -7.87 -29.94 1.61
CA TRP A 18 -7.91 -28.76 2.48
C TRP A 18 -6.55 -28.42 3.10
N LEU A 19 -5.57 -29.33 3.02
CA LEU A 19 -4.23 -29.12 3.54
C LEU A 19 -3.32 -28.31 2.60
N TRP A 20 -3.78 -28.05 1.37
CA TRP A 20 -3.06 -27.28 0.35
C TRP A 20 -3.86 -26.08 -0.16
N VAL A 21 -4.75 -25.53 0.66
CA VAL A 21 -5.16 -24.14 0.42
C VAL A 21 -3.96 -23.29 0.81
N ALA A 22 -3.11 -22.97 -0.16
CA ALA A 22 -2.15 -21.89 0.02
C ALA A 22 -2.94 -20.69 0.53
N THR A 23 -2.53 -20.13 1.66
CA THR A 23 -3.07 -18.85 2.11
C THR A 23 -2.73 -17.85 1.02
N ALA A 24 -3.72 -17.49 0.21
CA ALA A 24 -3.63 -16.34 -0.68
C ALA A 24 -3.57 -15.12 0.23
N HIS A 25 -2.36 -14.73 0.64
CA HIS A 25 -2.11 -13.42 1.20
C HIS A 25 -2.44 -12.46 0.07
N ALA A 26 -3.64 -11.88 0.08
CA ALA A 26 -3.84 -10.62 -0.61
C ALA A 26 -2.88 -9.66 0.09
N GLU A 27 -1.76 -9.32 -0.56
CA GLU A 27 -0.82 -8.30 -0.11
C GLU A 27 -1.54 -6.96 -0.22
N GLY A 28 -2.44 -6.70 0.74
CA GLY A 28 -3.24 -5.49 0.79
C GLY A 28 -2.47 -4.32 1.42
N PHE A 29 -1.17 -4.49 1.67
CA PHE A 29 -0.28 -3.52 2.28
C PHE A 29 1.15 -3.76 1.79
N ALA A 30 1.86 -2.69 1.50
CA ALA A 30 3.29 -2.67 1.23
C ALA A 30 3.89 -1.36 1.75
N GLN A 31 5.19 -1.37 2.03
CA GLN A 31 5.89 -0.20 2.55
C GLN A 31 7.28 -0.08 1.94
N LEU A 32 7.78 1.16 1.90
CA LEU A 32 9.15 1.49 1.58
C LEU A 32 9.86 2.04 2.81
N ASP A 33 11.07 1.53 3.03
CA ASP A 33 11.93 1.98 4.11
C ASP A 33 12.31 3.45 3.96
N ARG A 34 12.67 4.04 5.09
CA ARG A 34 13.07 5.44 5.16
C ARG A 34 14.32 5.73 4.32
N VAL A 35 14.26 6.74 3.47
CA VAL A 35 15.38 7.25 2.66
C VAL A 35 15.64 8.74 2.91
N PRO A 36 16.89 9.22 2.73
CA PRO A 36 17.21 10.64 2.87
C PRO A 36 16.62 11.45 1.71
N VAL A 37 16.11 12.65 2.03
CA VAL A 37 15.59 13.61 1.05
C VAL A 37 15.98 15.03 1.41
N VAL A 38 16.02 15.90 0.41
CA VAL A 38 16.25 17.34 0.59
C VAL A 38 15.13 18.08 -0.13
N ALA A 39 14.13 18.54 0.61
CA ALA A 39 13.00 19.26 0.03
C ALA A 39 13.36 20.71 -0.31
N SER A 40 14.22 21.32 0.51
CA SER A 40 14.78 22.67 0.30
C SER A 40 16.10 22.80 1.09
N PRO A 41 16.89 23.89 0.92
CA PRO A 41 18.22 24.02 1.53
C PRO A 41 18.28 23.83 3.06
N THR A 42 17.21 24.17 3.78
CA THR A 42 17.12 24.01 5.24
C THR A 42 16.18 22.87 5.67
N CYS A 43 15.63 22.13 4.70
CA CYS A 43 14.64 21.07 4.91
C CYS A 43 15.19 19.75 4.36
N ALA A 44 16.38 19.38 4.84
CA ALA A 44 16.87 18.02 4.72
C ALA A 44 16.19 17.14 5.76
N GLY A 45 15.97 15.88 5.43
CA GLY A 45 15.25 14.98 6.31
C GLY A 45 15.18 13.59 5.74
N THR A 46 14.14 12.87 6.14
CA THR A 46 13.88 11.53 5.66
C THR A 46 12.44 11.34 5.29
N VAL A 47 12.18 10.44 4.36
CA VAL A 47 10.83 10.04 3.98
C VAL A 47 10.72 8.53 3.92
N SER A 48 9.65 7.98 4.49
CA SER A 48 9.20 6.61 4.22
C SER A 48 7.82 6.65 3.59
N ALA A 49 7.36 5.52 3.07
CA ALA A 49 6.05 5.44 2.44
C ALA A 49 5.36 4.10 2.66
N GLU A 50 4.05 4.12 2.53
CA GLU A 50 3.19 2.93 2.58
C GLU A 50 2.12 3.01 1.49
N ALA A 51 1.70 1.85 1.01
CA ALA A 51 0.55 1.67 0.15
C ALA A 51 -0.34 0.59 0.73
N GLN A 52 -1.65 0.76 0.65
CA GLN A 52 -2.61 -0.21 1.14
C GLN A 52 -3.91 -0.17 0.36
N VAL A 53 -4.62 -1.30 0.35
CA VAL A 53 -6.00 -1.36 -0.16
C VAL A 53 -6.86 -0.41 0.68
N ALA A 54 -7.66 0.40 0.01
CA ALA A 54 -8.58 1.33 0.63
C ALA A 54 -9.84 1.48 -0.23
N PRO A 55 -11.02 1.66 0.39
CA PRO A 55 -12.23 1.94 -0.36
C PRO A 55 -12.14 3.29 -1.07
N VAL A 56 -12.59 3.35 -2.32
CA VAL A 56 -12.71 4.58 -3.11
C VAL A 56 -14.12 4.70 -3.66
N GLN A 57 -14.67 5.92 -3.65
CA GLN A 57 -16.00 6.17 -4.21
C GLN A 57 -15.89 6.46 -5.71
N VAL A 58 -16.60 5.65 -6.50
CA VAL A 58 -16.67 5.75 -7.96
C VAL A 58 -18.13 5.92 -8.35
N GLY A 59 -18.54 7.16 -8.62
CA GLY A 59 -19.96 7.46 -8.87
C GLY A 59 -20.84 7.11 -7.67
N ASP A 60 -21.71 6.11 -7.82
CA ASP A 60 -22.66 5.63 -6.81
C ASP A 60 -22.24 4.35 -6.08
N ARG A 61 -21.03 3.83 -6.34
CA ARG A 61 -20.50 2.60 -5.75
C ARG A 61 -19.16 2.82 -5.05
N VAL A 62 -18.90 1.98 -4.04
CA VAL A 62 -17.58 1.84 -3.41
C VAL A 62 -16.84 0.73 -4.13
N GLU A 63 -15.62 1.00 -4.57
CA GLU A 63 -14.69 0.03 -5.15
C GLU A 63 -13.42 -0.07 -4.31
N ASP A 64 -12.61 -1.10 -4.56
CA ASP A 64 -11.27 -1.20 -4.03
C ASP A 64 -10.32 -0.29 -4.82
N GLY A 65 -9.53 0.47 -4.08
CA GLY A 65 -8.48 1.33 -4.61
C GLY A 65 -7.21 1.18 -3.78
N VAL A 66 -6.19 1.96 -4.13
CA VAL A 66 -4.93 1.98 -3.39
C VAL A 66 -4.73 3.34 -2.76
N ARG A 67 -4.62 3.35 -1.43
CA ARG A 67 -4.18 4.51 -0.67
C ARG A 67 -2.67 4.48 -0.53
N VAL A 68 -2.04 5.59 -0.86
CA VAL A 68 -0.59 5.79 -0.75
C VAL A 68 -0.35 6.92 0.24
N ALA A 69 0.53 6.70 1.20
CA ALA A 69 0.93 7.70 2.19
C ALA A 69 2.45 7.84 2.25
N ILE A 70 2.89 9.05 2.62
CA ILE A 70 4.28 9.37 2.88
C ILE A 70 4.41 9.95 4.29
N HIS A 71 5.58 9.71 4.91
CA HIS A 71 5.93 10.21 6.23
C HIS A 71 7.25 10.97 6.11
N TYR A 72 7.17 12.29 6.08
CA TYR A 72 8.32 13.17 5.94
C TYR A 72 8.72 13.78 7.29
N ASP A 73 9.97 13.58 7.68
CA ASP A 73 10.54 14.12 8.92
C ASP A 73 11.79 14.95 8.60
N ALA A 74 11.68 16.28 8.78
CA ALA A 74 12.77 17.24 8.60
C ALA A 74 13.52 17.57 9.91
N ALA A 75 13.13 16.99 11.04
CA ALA A 75 13.51 17.41 12.40
C ALA A 75 13.20 18.89 12.73
N ILE A 76 12.44 19.57 11.87
CA ILE A 76 11.91 20.93 12.03
C ILE A 76 10.39 20.81 11.93
N TYR A 77 9.69 21.19 13.00
CA TYR A 77 8.26 20.88 13.19
C TYR A 77 7.35 22.10 13.27
N ASP A 78 7.84 23.27 12.87
CA ASP A 78 7.11 24.54 12.87
C ASP A 78 6.25 24.76 11.62
N GLY A 79 6.24 23.79 10.70
CA GLY A 79 5.52 23.85 9.42
C GLY A 79 6.25 24.56 8.29
N SER A 80 7.50 24.97 8.48
CA SER A 80 8.29 25.61 7.42
C SER A 80 8.78 24.64 6.35
N CYS A 81 8.81 23.34 6.65
CA CYS A 81 9.35 22.31 5.77
C CYS A 81 8.26 21.42 5.18
N ALA A 82 8.16 21.39 3.85
CA ALA A 82 7.23 20.55 3.11
C ALA A 82 7.97 19.79 2.01
N LEU A 83 7.64 18.50 1.83
CA LEU A 83 8.14 17.63 0.79
C LEU A 83 6.99 17.24 -0.15
N THR A 84 7.18 17.42 -1.44
CA THR A 84 6.27 16.91 -2.48
C THR A 84 6.90 15.69 -3.15
N VAL A 85 6.15 14.58 -3.19
CA VAL A 85 6.54 13.32 -3.83
C VAL A 85 5.51 12.98 -4.90
N SER A 86 5.95 12.65 -6.10
CA SER A 86 5.06 12.13 -7.14
C SER A 86 4.85 10.64 -6.91
N ALA A 87 3.59 10.24 -6.88
CA ALA A 87 3.16 8.86 -6.76
C ALA A 87 2.52 8.40 -8.07
N ASP A 88 3.18 7.47 -8.74
CA ASP A 88 2.71 6.85 -9.97
C ASP A 88 2.21 5.44 -9.67
N TRP A 89 1.19 4.99 -10.40
CA TRP A 89 0.69 3.63 -10.28
C TRP A 89 0.34 3.03 -11.64
N VAL A 90 0.44 1.70 -11.71
CA VAL A 90 0.02 0.88 -12.84
C VAL A 90 -0.71 -0.36 -12.32
N ASN A 91 -1.90 -0.63 -12.82
CA ASN A 91 -2.59 -1.89 -12.65
C ASN A 91 -2.11 -2.86 -13.74
N LEU A 92 -1.39 -3.91 -13.36
CA LEU A 92 -0.76 -4.86 -14.26
C LEU A 92 -1.77 -5.74 -15.00
N ASP A 93 -2.97 -5.91 -14.43
CA ASP A 93 -4.00 -6.80 -14.97
C ASP A 93 -4.83 -6.09 -16.05
N THR A 94 -5.08 -4.80 -15.88
CA THR A 94 -5.90 -3.99 -16.81
C THR A 94 -5.07 -3.07 -17.71
N GLY A 95 -3.82 -2.78 -17.34
CA GLY A 95 -2.98 -1.77 -17.99
C GLY A 95 -3.35 -0.33 -17.65
N ALA A 96 -4.34 -0.10 -16.77
CA ALA A 96 -4.68 1.24 -16.30
C ALA A 96 -3.53 1.84 -15.48
N SER A 97 -3.38 3.16 -15.51
CA SER A 97 -2.31 3.84 -14.81
C SER A 97 -2.72 5.27 -14.44
N GLY A 98 -2.04 5.84 -13.46
CA GLY A 98 -2.24 7.24 -13.09
C GLY A 98 -1.10 7.78 -12.24
N SER A 99 -1.18 9.08 -11.93
CA SER A 99 -0.17 9.77 -11.13
C SER A 99 -0.81 10.90 -10.33
N ARG A 100 -0.33 11.12 -9.11
CA ARG A 100 -0.67 12.29 -8.28
C ARG A 100 0.51 12.66 -7.39
N ASP A 101 0.66 13.96 -7.13
CA ASP A 101 1.59 14.44 -6.12
C ASP A 101 0.99 14.34 -4.72
N ILE A 102 1.84 13.99 -3.74
CA ILE A 102 1.54 13.95 -2.32
C ILE A 102 2.49 14.95 -1.63
N THR A 103 1.93 15.93 -0.93
CA THR A 103 2.73 16.93 -0.20
C THR A 103 2.55 16.77 1.30
N ALA A 104 3.64 16.42 1.99
CA ALA A 104 3.69 16.28 3.43
C ALA A 104 4.44 17.47 4.06
N VAL A 105 3.85 18.07 5.10
CA VAL A 105 4.47 19.14 5.88
C VAL A 105 5.01 18.57 7.17
N SER A 106 6.31 18.71 7.43
CA SER A 106 6.96 18.25 8.67
C SER A 106 6.46 19.07 9.86
N THR A 107 5.29 18.69 10.38
CA THR A 107 4.66 19.20 11.60
C THR A 107 4.26 18.02 12.45
N ILE A 108 4.33 18.18 13.76
CA ILE A 108 3.76 17.20 14.69
C ILE A 108 2.24 17.40 14.69
N ASP A 109 1.51 16.38 14.29
CA ASP A 109 0.06 16.33 14.44
C ASP A 109 -0.30 16.33 15.93
N GLY A 110 -1.13 17.28 16.34
CA GLY A 110 -1.49 17.47 17.76
C GLY A 110 -2.42 16.40 18.32
N HIS A 111 -3.02 15.54 17.48
CA HIS A 111 -3.98 14.53 17.91
C HIS A 111 -3.33 13.14 18.01
N TYR A 112 -2.59 12.74 16.98
CA TYR A 112 -2.00 11.41 16.83
C TYR A 112 -0.47 11.41 16.92
N GLY A 113 0.18 12.58 16.93
CA GLY A 113 1.64 12.70 17.06
C GLY A 113 2.42 12.34 15.79
N PHE A 114 1.75 12.13 14.65
CA PHE A 114 2.43 11.87 13.38
C PHE A 114 3.23 13.07 12.92
N ILE A 115 4.35 12.80 12.25
CA ILE A 115 5.21 13.83 11.67
C ILE A 115 5.11 13.74 10.15
N GLY A 116 4.75 14.86 9.52
CA GLY A 116 4.73 14.98 8.06
C GLY A 116 4.00 13.86 7.34
N TYR A 117 2.77 13.61 7.78
CA TYR A 117 1.90 12.66 7.13
C TYR A 117 1.10 13.31 6.02
N ALA A 118 1.08 12.69 4.85
CA ALA A 118 0.13 13.01 3.80
C ALA A 118 -0.19 11.75 3.00
N SER A 119 -1.39 11.71 2.42
CA SER A 119 -1.84 10.57 1.63
C SER A 119 -2.75 10.98 0.50
N THR A 120 -2.82 10.12 -0.51
CA THR A 120 -3.86 10.16 -1.54
C THR A 120 -4.43 8.76 -1.74
N THR A 121 -5.62 8.66 -2.32
CA THR A 121 -6.25 7.39 -2.69
C THR A 121 -6.51 7.40 -4.19
N PHE A 122 -6.14 6.31 -4.85
CA PHE A 122 -6.31 6.09 -6.27
C PHE A 122 -7.45 5.13 -6.55
N GLU A 123 -8.26 5.46 -7.56
CA GLU A 123 -9.19 4.53 -8.20
C GLU A 123 -8.40 3.65 -9.17
N THR A 124 -7.89 2.53 -8.66
CA THR A 124 -7.03 1.61 -9.43
C THR A 124 -7.81 0.49 -10.11
N GLY A 125 -9.05 0.27 -9.67
CA GLY A 125 -9.81 -0.95 -9.95
C GLY A 125 -9.18 -2.16 -9.26
N SER A 126 -9.79 -3.33 -9.47
CA SER A 126 -9.28 -4.61 -8.95
C SER A 126 -8.05 -5.10 -9.69
N GLY A 127 -7.25 -5.93 -9.03
CA GLY A 127 -6.05 -6.56 -9.61
C GLY A 127 -4.74 -6.19 -8.91
N THR A 128 -3.63 -6.48 -9.59
CA THR A 128 -2.28 -6.21 -9.08
C THR A 128 -1.82 -4.81 -9.45
N VAL A 129 -1.67 -3.94 -8.45
CA VAL A 129 -1.21 -2.56 -8.60
C VAL A 129 0.25 -2.43 -8.16
N VAL A 130 1.07 -1.84 -9.03
CA VAL A 130 2.43 -1.38 -8.69
C VAL A 130 2.37 0.12 -8.46
N VAL A 131 2.89 0.56 -7.32
CA VAL A 131 3.07 1.98 -6.98
C VAL A 131 4.56 2.29 -6.90
N THR A 132 4.96 3.41 -7.52
CA THR A 132 6.33 3.96 -7.44
C THR A 132 6.30 5.40 -6.96
N LEU A 133 7.34 5.81 -6.23
CA LEU A 133 7.45 7.16 -5.68
C LEU A 133 8.72 7.85 -6.15
N SER A 134 8.64 9.14 -6.48
CA SER A 134 9.82 9.93 -6.88
C SER A 134 10.90 10.01 -5.80
N SER A 135 10.54 9.84 -4.52
CA SER A 135 11.47 9.80 -3.40
C SER A 135 12.25 8.48 -3.28
N HIS A 136 11.78 7.40 -3.90
CA HIS A 136 12.37 6.06 -3.83
C HIS A 136 12.64 5.51 -5.24
N PRO A 137 13.58 6.10 -6.00
CA PRO A 137 13.82 5.71 -7.38
C PRO A 137 14.22 4.22 -7.47
N GLY A 138 13.47 3.46 -8.27
CA GLY A 138 13.70 2.03 -8.50
C GLY A 138 13.08 1.08 -7.47
N ALA A 139 12.40 1.60 -6.44
CA ALA A 139 11.63 0.78 -5.50
C ALA A 139 10.15 0.76 -5.89
N GLU A 140 9.49 -0.37 -5.64
CA GLU A 140 8.08 -0.62 -5.94
C GLU A 140 7.32 -1.07 -4.69
N MET A 141 6.08 -0.61 -4.53
CA MET A 141 5.10 -1.21 -3.63
C MET A 141 4.07 -1.97 -4.46
N ARG A 142 3.87 -3.26 -4.18
CA ARG A 142 2.90 -4.11 -4.89
C ARG A 142 1.72 -4.40 -4.00
N ILE A 143 0.52 -4.12 -4.51
CA ILE A 143 -0.75 -4.26 -3.80
C ILE A 143 -1.71 -5.09 -4.64
N THR A 144 -2.38 -6.05 -4.03
CA THR A 144 -3.50 -6.76 -4.65
C THR A 144 -4.80 -6.24 -4.06
N THR A 145 -5.58 -5.53 -4.88
CA THR A 145 -6.93 -5.00 -4.56
C THR A 145 -8.01 -5.99 -4.98
#